data_AF-A0A1F8TIH0-F1
#
_entry.id   AF-A0A1F8TIH0-F1
#
_cell.length_a   1.000
_cell.length_b   1.000
_cell.length_c   1.000
_cell.angle_alpha   90.00
_cell.angle_beta   90.00
_cell.angle_gamma   90.00
#
_symmetry.space_group_name_H-M   'P 1'
#
loop_
_entity.id
_entity.type
_entity.pdbx_description
1 polymer ?
#
loop_
_entity_poly.entity_id
_entity_poly.type
_entity_poly.pdbx_seq_one_letter_code
_entity_poly.pdbx_strand_id
1 'polypeptide(L)'
;RTTALTLSKTDEGGVEAVLASDASDSVTVEGVRALLREQVAQFQQGRYQDPAREHGMVMPGSRELEAGYAGVRVGYADLPAGGQITYVANDLALVNALHAWFDRRASAR
;
A
#
# COMPACT_ATOMS: atom_id res chain seq x y z
N ARG A 1 -0.39 -8.51 20.07
CA ARG A 1 0.38 -7.73 19.08
C ARG A 1 -0.55 -7.41 17.95
N THR A 2 -1.05 -6.18 17.88
CA THR A 2 -2.06 -5.79 16.89
C THR A 2 -1.50 -4.63 16.08
N THR A 3 -1.78 -4.62 14.78
CA THR A 3 -1.45 -3.52 13.89
C THR A 3 -2.74 -2.94 13.30
N ALA A 4 -2.71 -1.65 12.99
CA ALA A 4 -3.77 -0.96 12.29
C ALA A 4 -3.28 -0.54 10.91
N LEU A 5 -4.02 -0.94 9.87
CA LEU A 5 -3.86 -0.45 8.50
C LEU A 5 -4.81 0.73 8.27
N THR A 6 -4.28 1.82 7.73
CA THR A 6 -5.02 2.98 7.25
C THR A 6 -4.68 3.23 5.78
N LEU A 7 -5.71 3.40 4.95
CA LEU A 7 -5.59 3.74 3.54
C LEU A 7 -6.31 5.07 3.30
N SER A 8 -5.56 6.09 2.86
CA SER A 8 -6.07 7.43 2.63
C SER A 8 -5.87 7.82 1.16
N LYS A 9 -6.94 8.21 0.49
CA LYS A 9 -6.89 8.73 -0.88
C LYS A 9 -6.47 10.21 -0.87
N THR A 10 -5.70 10.62 -1.87
CA THR A 10 -5.36 12.03 -2.15
C THR A 10 -5.69 12.34 -3.61
N ASP A 11 -5.72 13.62 -3.97
CA ASP A 11 -6.03 14.06 -5.35
C ASP A 11 -5.01 13.55 -6.38
N GLU A 12 -3.75 13.33 -5.95
CA GLU A 12 -2.66 12.85 -6.81
C GLU A 12 -2.35 11.36 -6.59
N GLY A 13 -3.06 10.67 -5.71
CA GLY A 13 -2.76 9.27 -5.39
C GLY A 13 -3.29 8.84 -4.01
N GLY A 14 -2.38 8.47 -3.11
CA GLY A 14 -2.78 7.97 -1.80
C GLY A 14 -1.64 7.66 -0.84
N VAL A 15 -2.02 7.33 0.40
CA VAL A 15 -1.13 7.01 1.51
C VAL A 15 -1.62 5.73 2.19
N GLU A 16 -0.71 4.80 2.43
CA GLU A 16 -0.90 3.61 3.25
C GLU A 16 -0.05 3.72 4.51
N ALA A 17 -0.65 3.58 5.69
CA ALA A 17 0.07 3.55 6.95
C ALA A 17 -0.26 2.28 7.72
N VAL A 18 0.78 1.62 8.26
CA VAL A 18 0.62 0.49 9.17
C VAL A 18 1.31 0.82 10.47
N LEU A 19 0.56 0.78 11.56
CA LEU A 19 1.03 1.17 12.90
C LEU A 19 0.78 0.05 13.90
N ALA A 20 1.77 -0.24 14.74
CA ALA A 20 1.63 -1.08 15.92
C ALA A 20 0.75 -0.40 16.97
N SER A 21 -0.05 -1.18 17.69
CA SER A 21 -0.86 -0.69 18.82
C SER A 21 -0.03 -0.22 20.01
N ASP A 22 1.22 -0.69 20.13
CA ASP A 22 2.21 -0.28 21.11
C ASP A 22 3.51 0.09 20.39
N ALA A 23 3.87 1.38 20.44
CA ALA A 23 5.08 1.89 19.81
C ALA A 23 6.38 1.40 20.49
N SER A 24 6.29 0.88 21.72
CA SER A 24 7.42 0.34 22.47
C SER A 24 7.72 -1.12 22.12
N ASP A 25 6.80 -1.82 21.45
CA ASP A 25 7.02 -3.17 20.94
C ASP A 25 7.89 -3.13 19.68
N SER A 26 9.21 -2.98 19.90
CA SER A 26 10.20 -2.85 18.84
C SER A 26 10.18 -4.02 17.86
N VAL A 27 9.82 -5.23 18.29
CA VAL A 27 9.70 -6.40 17.41
C VAL A 27 8.56 -6.20 16.42
N THR A 28 7.40 -5.73 16.89
CA THR A 28 6.25 -5.46 16.00
C THR A 28 6.54 -4.26 15.08
N VAL A 29 7.14 -3.18 15.60
CA VAL A 29 7.49 -2.00 14.81
C VAL A 29 8.47 -2.35 13.69
N GLU A 30 9.56 -3.05 13.99
CA GLU A 30 10.54 -3.46 12.98
C GLU A 30 9.95 -4.45 11.95
N GLY A 31 9.07 -5.36 12.40
CA GLY A 31 8.34 -6.25 11.49
C GLY A 31 7.46 -5.51 10.49
N VAL A 32 6.73 -4.48 10.94
CA VAL A 32 5.93 -3.62 10.07
C VAL A 32 6.82 -2.88 9.07
N ARG A 33 7.93 -2.28 9.52
CA ARG A 33 8.85 -1.55 8.64
C ARG A 33 9.45 -2.45 7.58
N ALA A 34 9.86 -3.67 7.95
CA ALA A 34 10.37 -4.66 7.00
C ALA A 34 9.31 -5.03 5.94
N LEU A 35 8.08 -5.31 6.38
CA LEU A 35 6.97 -5.61 5.47
C LEU A 35 6.70 -4.47 4.48
N LEU A 36 6.62 -3.23 4.95
CA LEU A 36 6.31 -2.10 4.09
C LEU A 36 7.42 -1.80 3.07
N ARG A 37 8.70 -1.99 3.44
CA ARG A 37 9.82 -1.86 2.49
C ARG A 37 9.75 -2.91 1.38
N GLU A 38 9.40 -4.15 1.72
CA GLU A 38 9.18 -5.21 0.72
C GLU A 38 8.03 -4.82 -0.22
N GLN A 39 6.89 -4.38 0.32
CA GLN A 39 5.76 -3.92 -0.49
C GLN A 39 6.15 -2.78 -1.45
N VAL A 40 6.91 -1.78 -0.98
CA VAL A 40 7.43 -0.70 -1.84
C VAL A 40 8.25 -1.26 -2.99
N ALA A 41 9.17 -2.19 -2.73
CA ALA A 41 10.00 -2.79 -3.77
C ALA A 41 9.17 -3.56 -4.82
N GLN A 42 8.08 -4.22 -4.40
CA GLN A 42 7.14 -4.89 -5.30
C GLN A 42 6.33 -3.89 -6.13
N PHE A 43 5.74 -2.87 -5.51
CA PHE A 43 4.88 -1.90 -6.18
C PHE A 43 5.64 -1.00 -7.15
N GLN A 44 6.91 -0.67 -6.86
CA GLN A 44 7.80 0.00 -7.80
C GLN A 44 8.08 -0.82 -9.07
N GLN A 45 7.85 -2.13 -9.04
CA GLN A 45 7.97 -3.04 -10.19
C GLN A 45 6.60 -3.38 -10.79
N GLY A 46 5.56 -2.63 -10.45
CA GLY A 46 4.21 -2.87 -10.94
C GLY A 46 3.54 -4.09 -10.35
N ARG A 47 4.09 -4.71 -9.30
CA ARG A 47 3.51 -5.91 -8.69
C ARG A 47 2.43 -5.52 -7.68
N TYR A 48 1.39 -4.85 -8.18
CA TYR A 48 0.18 -4.48 -7.44
C TYR A 48 -0.73 -5.70 -7.25
N GLN A 49 -0.20 -6.75 -6.64
CA GLN A 49 -0.89 -8.02 -6.45
C GLN A 49 -0.92 -8.34 -4.97
N ASP A 50 -2.14 -8.54 -4.46
CA ASP A 50 -2.40 -8.88 -3.07
C ASP A 50 -1.97 -10.33 -2.80
N PRO A 51 -1.43 -10.68 -1.61
CA PRO A 51 -1.35 -12.07 -1.15
C PRO A 51 -2.69 -12.83 -1.27
N ALA A 52 -3.84 -12.14 -1.37
CA ALA A 52 -5.13 -12.71 -1.73
C ALA A 52 -5.22 -13.31 -3.16
N ARG A 53 -4.14 -13.34 -3.95
CA ARG A 53 -4.05 -14.17 -5.17
C ARG A 53 -4.42 -15.63 -4.89
N GLU A 54 -4.15 -16.10 -3.68
CA GLU A 54 -4.52 -17.43 -3.18
C GLU A 54 -6.05 -17.63 -3.07
N HIS A 55 -6.85 -16.56 -3.14
CA HIS A 55 -8.32 -16.59 -3.15
C HIS A 55 -8.96 -16.28 -4.51
N GLY A 56 -8.16 -16.17 -5.59
CA GLY A 56 -8.68 -16.06 -6.97
C GLY A 56 -9.43 -14.77 -7.30
N MET A 57 -9.36 -13.75 -6.44
CA MET A 57 -10.06 -12.48 -6.65
C MET A 57 -9.17 -11.47 -7.38
N VAL A 58 -9.67 -10.91 -8.48
CA VAL A 58 -9.04 -9.77 -9.15
C VAL A 58 -9.33 -8.51 -8.34
N MET A 59 -8.28 -7.77 -7.98
CA MET A 59 -8.42 -6.49 -7.27
C MET A 59 -8.76 -5.39 -8.28
N PRO A 60 -9.87 -4.65 -8.12
CA PRO A 60 -10.16 -3.51 -8.99
C PRO A 60 -8.99 -2.53 -9.05
N GLY A 61 -8.65 -2.04 -10.25
CA GLY A 61 -7.54 -1.12 -10.48
C GLY A 61 -6.15 -1.76 -10.55
N SER A 62 -5.97 -3.03 -10.14
CA SER A 62 -4.64 -3.64 -10.13
C SER A 62 -4.05 -3.83 -11.52
N ARG A 63 -4.87 -4.13 -12.53
CA ARG A 63 -4.42 -4.30 -13.92
C ARG A 63 -3.90 -2.98 -14.50
N GLU A 64 -4.60 -1.89 -14.25
CA GLU A 64 -4.22 -0.55 -14.68
C GLU A 64 -2.92 -0.11 -13.99
N LEU A 65 -2.79 -0.38 -12.69
CA LEU A 65 -1.57 -0.11 -11.93
C LEU A 65 -0.38 -0.97 -12.37
N GLU A 66 -0.61 -2.26 -12.67
CA GLU A 66 0.40 -3.17 -13.23
C GLU A 66 0.91 -2.67 -14.58
N ALA A 67 0.00 -2.28 -15.49
CA ALA A 67 0.36 -1.80 -16.82
C ALA A 67 1.00 -0.41 -16.80
N GLY A 68 0.59 0.46 -15.89
CA GLY A 68 1.02 1.85 -15.80
C GLY A 68 1.97 2.17 -14.65
N TYR A 69 2.62 1.15 -14.06
CA TYR A 69 3.41 1.31 -12.84
C TYR A 69 4.51 2.37 -12.92
N ALA A 70 5.09 2.59 -14.11
CA ALA A 70 6.09 3.62 -14.35
C ALA A 70 5.56 5.05 -14.14
N GLY A 71 4.23 5.25 -14.20
CA GLY A 71 3.55 6.50 -13.90
C GLY A 71 3.21 6.69 -12.42
N VAL A 72 3.48 5.70 -11.57
CA VAL A 72 3.21 5.74 -10.12
C VAL A 72 4.51 5.74 -9.34
N ARG A 73 4.82 6.87 -8.71
CA ARG A 73 5.94 6.98 -7.78
C ARG A 73 5.52 6.44 -6.43
N VAL A 74 6.19 5.39 -5.97
CA VAL A 74 5.97 4.75 -4.66
C VAL A 74 7.17 5.03 -3.75
N GLY A 75 6.90 5.64 -2.60
CA GLY A 75 7.91 6.01 -1.60
C GLY A 75 7.60 5.45 -0.22
N TYR A 76 8.63 5.30 0.62
CA TYR A 76 8.54 4.78 1.98
C TYR A 76 9.04 5.80 3.00
N ALA A 77 8.42 5.84 4.18
CA ALA A 77 8.92 6.56 5.35
C ALA A 77 8.68 5.78 6.64
N ASP A 78 9.66 5.81 7.56
CA ASP A 78 9.48 5.28 8.92
C ASP A 78 8.57 6.19 9.74
N LEU A 79 7.72 5.59 10.57
CA LEU A 79 6.93 6.27 11.59
C LEU A 79 7.31 5.74 12.98
N PRO A 80 7.09 6.49 14.08
CA PRO A 80 7.47 6.05 15.43
C PRO A 80 6.90 4.68 15.82
N ALA A 81 5.68 4.37 15.38
CA ALA A 81 5.00 3.10 15.67
C ALA A 81 4.92 2.15 14.46
N GLY A 82 5.66 2.40 13.36
CA GLY A 82 5.55 1.58 12.15
C GLY A 82 6.14 2.26 10.92
N GLY A 83 5.37 2.36 9.84
CA GLY A 83 5.79 3.05 8.62
C GLY A 83 4.63 3.43 7.70
N GLN A 84 4.98 4.13 6.62
CA GLN A 84 4.06 4.66 5.63
C GLN A 84 4.59 4.43 4.20
N ILE A 85 3.68 4.13 3.28
CA ILE A 85 3.90 4.13 1.84
C ILE A 85 3.11 5.30 1.24
N THR A 86 3.77 6.09 0.39
CA THR A 86 3.14 7.19 -0.36
C THR A 86 3.13 6.84 -1.85
N TYR A 87 1.99 7.01 -2.49
CA TYR A 87 1.76 6.77 -3.91
C TYR A 87 1.40 8.10 -4.57
N VAL A 88 2.10 8.45 -5.64
CA VAL A 88 1.73 9.61 -6.46
C VAL A 88 1.73 9.18 -7.92
N ALA A 89 0.57 9.32 -8.56
CA ALA A 89 0.37 9.04 -9.96
C ALA A 89 0.49 10.32 -10.80
N ASN A 90 0.92 10.17 -12.04
CA ASN A 90 1.10 11.30 -12.97
C ASN A 90 -0.12 11.57 -13.86
N ASP A 91 -1.16 10.74 -13.79
CA ASP A 91 -2.42 10.94 -14.52
C ASP A 91 -3.65 10.47 -13.72
N LEU A 92 -4.83 10.96 -14.13
CA LEU A 92 -6.09 10.70 -13.46
C LEU A 92 -6.55 9.24 -13.55
N ALA A 93 -6.16 8.52 -14.60
CA ALA A 93 -6.55 7.11 -14.76
C ALA A 93 -5.85 6.25 -13.68
N LEU A 94 -4.57 6.52 -13.43
CA LEU A 94 -3.79 5.87 -12.39
C LEU A 94 -4.22 6.27 -10.97
N VAL A 95 -4.61 7.54 -10.76
CA VAL A 95 -5.24 7.95 -9.48
C VAL A 95 -6.50 7.14 -9.22
N ASN A 96 -7.40 7.05 -10.20
CA ASN A 96 -8.65 6.29 -10.06
C ASN A 96 -8.40 4.79 -9.83
N ALA A 97 -7.42 4.22 -10.52
CA ALA A 97 -7.02 2.82 -10.33
C ALA A 97 -6.49 2.56 -8.91
N LEU A 98 -5.64 3.45 -8.39
CA LEU A 98 -5.15 3.38 -7.01
C LEU A 98 -6.29 3.47 -5.99
N HIS A 99 -7.25 4.37 -6.23
CA HIS A 99 -8.40 4.53 -5.33
C HIS A 99 -9.30 3.31 -5.32
N ALA A 100 -9.58 2.71 -6.48
CA ALA A 100 -10.35 1.47 -6.58
C ALA A 100 -9.63 0.30 -5.89
N TRP A 101 -8.30 0.25 -6.02
CA TRP A 101 -7.47 -0.74 -5.34
C TRP A 101 -7.49 -0.56 -3.81
N PHE A 102 -7.43 0.70 -3.33
CA PHE A 102 -7.55 1.02 -1.90
C PHE A 102 -8.90 0.61 -1.32
N ASP A 103 -10.01 0.90 -2.01
CA ASP A 103 -11.36 0.54 -1.55
C ASP A 103 -11.48 -0.97 -1.32
N ARG A 104 -10.94 -1.76 -2.25
CA ARG A 104 -10.97 -3.22 -2.14
C ARG A 104 -10.08 -3.74 -1.02
N ARG A 105 -8.90 -3.15 -0.81
CA ARG A 105 -7.99 -3.53 0.30
C ARG A 105 -8.59 -3.16 1.66
N ALA A 106 -9.27 -2.02 1.76
CA ALA A 106 -9.98 -1.63 2.97
C ALA A 106 -11.14 -2.57 3.32
N SER A 107 -11.79 -3.16 2.30
CA SER A 107 -12.92 -4.08 2.46
C SER A 107 -12.52 -5.56 2.60
N ALA A 108 -11.22 -5.90 2.46
CA ALA A 108 -10.71 -7.28 2.51
C ALA A 108 -10.48 -7.80 3.95
N ARG A 109 -10.98 -7.07 4.96
CA ARG A 109 -10.71 -7.30 6.37
C ARG A 109 -11.61 -8.36 6.98
#